data_AF-A0A8I0U648-F1
#
_entry.id   AF-A0A8I0U648-F1
#
_cell.length_a   1.000
_cell.length_b   1.000
_cell.length_c   1.000
_cell.angle_alpha   90.00
_cell.angle_beta   90.00
_cell.angle_gamma   90.00
#
_symmetry.space_group_name_H-M   'P 1'
#
loop_
_entity.id
_entity.type
_entity.pdbx_description
1 polymer ?
#
loop_
_entity_poly.entity_id
_entity_poly.type
_entity_poly.pdbx_seq_one_letter_code
_entity_poly.pdbx_strand_id
1 'polypeptide(L)'
;MRKIFLVFTLSLLVSCDSGSDGVLDSPFTPPAEFNVKTDNLTVNKLLPAIKNLLPGLNRYADQFDNIHVEQSHWLTLAFHVPENANIPSDYLSQGNNCFIEINKEGTGIKVPKRACKSVALDRVVQDLDSDYWFYFNADELTYVPYDFAKLNDKQRVDIGVAYLKKMQDIVQMVKQKTDWQPDDFPNYSRLFRQLESEGKQFVMEGDMFPAYGACRMAGANAQQWWSTQISSLKDLSSNDHQRVDAALKLIKRQYDSYHESAVSCAKEIRQAPPVEKKMEVLPPTLDNKPPRAGCLMIFTPDDKISWSCPIN
;
A
#
# COMPACT_ATOMS: atom_id res chain seq x y z
N MET A 1 -23.46 -42.77 -10.28
CA MET A 1 -22.87 -43.93 -10.96
C MET A 1 -21.35 -43.85 -10.89
N ARG A 2 -20.72 -45.02 -10.69
CA ARG A 2 -19.30 -45.39 -10.49
C ARG A 2 -18.18 -44.34 -10.61
N LYS A 3 -17.39 -44.33 -9.52
CA LYS A 3 -16.01 -43.82 -9.36
C LYS A 3 -15.04 -44.54 -10.31
N ILE A 4 -14.06 -43.81 -10.85
CA ILE A 4 -12.76 -44.36 -11.29
C ILE A 4 -11.66 -43.44 -10.76
N PHE A 5 -10.90 -43.95 -9.79
CA PHE A 5 -9.55 -43.51 -9.47
C PHE A 5 -8.60 -44.14 -10.50
N LEU A 6 -7.65 -43.38 -11.03
CA LEU A 6 -6.45 -43.95 -11.61
C LEU A 6 -5.27 -43.01 -11.35
N VAL A 7 -4.50 -43.41 -10.35
CA VAL A 7 -3.11 -43.01 -10.11
C VAL A 7 -2.30 -43.58 -11.26
N PHE A 8 -1.49 -42.76 -11.94
CA PHE A 8 -0.30 -43.28 -12.64
C PHE A 8 0.92 -42.43 -12.32
N THR A 9 1.95 -43.19 -12.00
CA THR A 9 3.27 -42.92 -11.50
C THR A 9 4.19 -42.18 -12.47
N LEU A 10 5.05 -41.37 -11.87
CA LEU A 10 6.26 -40.76 -12.39
C LEU A 10 7.29 -41.81 -12.83
N SER A 11 7.91 -41.64 -14.00
CA SER A 11 9.22 -42.22 -14.35
C SER A 11 10.04 -41.26 -15.21
N LEU A 12 11.12 -40.79 -14.60
CA LEU A 12 12.41 -40.28 -15.14
C LEU A 12 13.08 -41.40 -16.01
N LEU A 13 13.91 -41.23 -17.05
CA LEU A 13 14.90 -40.23 -17.49
C LEU A 13 15.43 -40.61 -18.91
N VAL A 14 16.00 -39.62 -19.62
CA VAL A 14 17.13 -39.66 -20.58
C VAL A 14 16.94 -40.31 -21.97
N SER A 15 16.97 -39.46 -22.99
CA SER A 15 17.79 -39.69 -24.19
C SER A 15 18.49 -38.39 -24.59
N CYS A 16 19.81 -38.46 -24.58
CA CYS A 16 20.74 -37.53 -25.21
C CYS A 16 20.68 -37.80 -26.71
N ASP A 17 20.29 -36.82 -27.52
CA ASP A 17 20.65 -36.81 -28.94
C ASP A 17 21.37 -35.51 -29.24
N SER A 18 22.67 -35.63 -29.47
CA SER A 18 23.57 -34.53 -29.81
C SER A 18 23.54 -34.31 -31.31
N GLY A 19 22.53 -33.56 -31.77
CA GLY A 19 22.49 -32.96 -33.10
C GLY A 19 22.99 -31.52 -33.03
N SER A 20 24.18 -31.28 -33.57
CA SER A 20 24.73 -29.93 -33.74
C SER A 20 24.00 -29.22 -34.88
N ASP A 21 23.12 -28.29 -34.56
CA ASP A 21 22.71 -27.23 -35.48
C ASP A 21 23.07 -25.89 -34.87
N GLY A 22 23.81 -25.09 -35.65
CA GLY A 22 24.36 -23.82 -35.24
C GLY A 22 23.27 -22.85 -34.78
N VAL A 23 23.24 -22.59 -33.48
CA VAL A 23 22.57 -21.42 -32.95
C VAL A 23 23.47 -20.23 -33.29
N LEU A 24 23.02 -19.44 -34.26
CA LEU A 24 23.44 -18.05 -34.38
C LEU A 24 23.22 -17.40 -33.01
N ASP A 25 24.32 -17.11 -32.31
CA ASP A 25 24.33 -16.24 -31.14
C ASP A 25 23.78 -14.88 -31.58
N SER A 26 22.46 -14.72 -31.48
CA SER A 26 21.85 -13.41 -31.48
C SER A 26 22.38 -12.70 -30.24
N PRO A 27 23.05 -11.54 -30.36
CA PRO A 27 23.57 -10.84 -29.22
C PRO A 27 22.40 -10.58 -28.26
N PHE A 28 22.49 -11.13 -27.06
CA PHE A 28 21.56 -10.87 -25.97
C PHE A 28 21.65 -9.39 -25.63
N THR A 29 20.87 -8.60 -26.35
CA THR A 29 20.70 -7.18 -26.06
C THR A 29 19.85 -7.17 -24.79
N PRO A 30 20.35 -6.63 -23.68
CA PRO A 30 19.56 -6.54 -22.47
C PRO A 30 18.23 -5.84 -22.81
N PRO A 31 17.10 -6.34 -22.31
CA PRO A 31 15.81 -5.76 -22.63
C PRO A 31 15.84 -4.27 -22.31
N ALA A 32 15.41 -3.45 -23.29
CA ALA A 32 15.35 -2.01 -23.12
C ALA A 32 14.49 -1.68 -21.89
N GLU A 33 14.95 -0.75 -21.06
CA GLU A 33 14.27 -0.38 -19.83
C GLU A 33 13.71 1.03 -19.97
N PHE A 34 12.45 1.22 -19.58
CA PHE A 34 11.84 2.54 -19.53
C PHE A 34 12.57 3.37 -18.48
N ASN A 35 13.16 4.47 -18.93
CA ASN A 35 13.90 5.37 -18.06
C ASN A 35 13.61 6.81 -18.44
N VAL A 36 13.53 7.67 -17.42
CA VAL A 36 13.33 9.12 -17.58
C VAL A 36 14.49 9.84 -16.90
N LYS A 37 15.17 10.73 -17.63
CA LYS A 37 16.23 11.55 -17.05
C LYS A 37 15.61 12.71 -16.28
N THR A 38 15.77 12.73 -14.96
CA THR A 38 15.21 13.78 -14.10
C THR A 38 15.92 13.86 -12.75
N ASP A 39 15.97 15.07 -12.19
CA ASP A 39 16.43 15.33 -10.82
C ASP A 39 15.27 15.29 -9.81
N ASN A 40 14.04 15.03 -10.27
CA ASN A 40 12.87 14.96 -9.39
C ASN A 40 12.94 13.71 -8.50
N LEU A 41 13.16 13.94 -7.20
CA LEU A 41 13.32 12.87 -6.20
C LEU A 41 12.09 11.96 -6.11
N THR A 42 10.87 12.51 -6.26
CA THR A 42 9.63 11.72 -6.21
C THR A 42 9.55 10.78 -7.41
N VAL A 43 9.86 11.25 -8.62
CA VAL A 43 9.92 10.40 -9.81
C VAL A 43 10.97 9.31 -9.63
N ASN A 44 12.20 9.68 -9.25
CA ASN A 44 13.29 8.72 -9.08
C ASN A 44 12.95 7.63 -8.05
N LYS A 45 12.24 8.01 -6.98
CA LYS A 45 11.76 7.08 -5.95
C LYS A 45 10.65 6.15 -6.46
N LEU A 46 9.67 6.68 -7.20
CA LEU A 46 8.47 5.92 -7.60
C LEU A 46 8.62 5.17 -8.92
N LEU A 47 9.60 5.52 -9.77
CA LEU A 47 9.77 4.93 -11.09
C LEU A 47 9.84 3.39 -11.09
N PRO A 48 10.53 2.72 -10.14
CA PRO A 48 10.49 1.26 -10.06
C PRO A 48 9.07 0.70 -9.85
N ALA A 49 8.30 1.29 -8.92
CA ALA A 49 6.92 0.89 -8.64
C ALA A 49 5.99 1.15 -9.84
N ILE A 50 6.21 2.25 -10.55
CA ILE A 50 5.49 2.58 -11.79
C ILE A 50 5.73 1.51 -12.85
N LYS A 51 6.98 1.08 -13.06
CA LYS A 51 7.33 0.04 -14.03
C LYS A 51 6.76 -1.34 -13.65
N ASN A 52 6.74 -1.67 -12.36
CA ASN A 52 6.13 -2.90 -11.89
C ASN A 52 4.61 -2.92 -12.14
N LEU A 53 3.95 -1.78 -11.93
CA LEU A 53 2.51 -1.63 -12.11
C LEU A 53 2.10 -1.54 -13.59
N LEU A 54 2.98 -0.99 -14.43
CA LEU A 54 2.77 -0.75 -15.86
C LEU A 54 3.83 -1.51 -16.68
N PRO A 55 3.69 -2.84 -16.85
CA PRO A 55 4.71 -3.69 -17.46
C PRO A 55 5.01 -3.33 -18.92
N GLY A 56 4.04 -2.73 -19.62
CA GLY A 56 4.20 -2.29 -21.00
C GLY A 56 5.23 -1.16 -21.17
N LEU A 57 5.54 -0.43 -20.09
CA LEU A 57 6.60 0.59 -20.15
C LEU A 57 7.95 -0.03 -20.51
N ASN A 58 8.34 -1.12 -19.83
CA ASN A 58 9.58 -1.82 -20.16
C ASN A 58 9.46 -2.61 -21.46
N ARG A 59 8.30 -3.20 -21.74
CA ARG A 59 8.11 -4.02 -22.95
C ARG A 59 8.31 -3.23 -24.26
N TYR A 60 7.89 -1.97 -24.28
CA TYR A 60 7.93 -1.11 -25.47
C TYR A 60 8.90 0.07 -25.30
N ALA A 61 9.84 -0.01 -24.35
CA ALA A 61 10.69 1.11 -23.93
C ALA A 61 11.50 1.73 -25.07
N ASP A 62 12.01 0.91 -25.99
CA ASP A 62 12.80 1.32 -27.15
C ASP A 62 11.97 1.96 -28.28
N GLN A 63 10.64 1.94 -28.16
CA GLN A 63 9.70 2.48 -29.14
C GLN A 63 9.07 3.80 -28.69
N PHE A 64 9.47 4.33 -27.54
CA PHE A 64 8.95 5.60 -27.04
C PHE A 64 9.92 6.75 -27.31
N ASP A 65 9.37 7.87 -27.76
CA ASP A 65 10.10 9.11 -27.97
C ASP A 65 9.73 10.17 -26.93
N ASN A 66 10.55 11.21 -26.84
CA ASN A 66 10.28 12.39 -26.01
C ASN A 66 9.91 12.06 -24.56
N ILE A 67 10.60 11.11 -23.93
CA ILE A 67 10.36 10.74 -22.53
C ILE A 67 10.86 11.86 -21.61
N HIS A 68 9.97 12.48 -20.84
CA HIS A 68 10.33 13.56 -19.91
C HIS A 68 9.36 13.67 -18.73
N VAL A 69 9.72 14.51 -17.76
CA VAL A 69 8.88 14.84 -16.61
C VAL A 69 8.27 16.22 -16.83
N GLU A 70 6.97 16.35 -16.61
CA GLU A 70 6.26 17.61 -16.57
C GLU A 70 5.69 17.83 -15.17
N GLN A 71 5.73 19.09 -14.70
CA GLN A 71 5.07 19.51 -13.48
C GLN A 71 4.00 20.54 -13.84
N SER A 72 2.78 20.05 -14.06
CA SER A 72 1.60 20.89 -14.33
C SER A 72 0.67 20.86 -13.12
N HIS A 73 -0.55 20.36 -13.26
CA HIS A 73 -1.46 20.13 -12.14
C HIS A 73 -1.03 18.93 -11.27
N TRP A 74 -0.51 17.88 -11.93
CA TRP A 74 0.11 16.71 -11.30
C TRP A 74 1.58 16.63 -11.70
N LEU A 75 2.35 15.84 -10.95
CA LEU A 75 3.66 15.38 -11.38
C LEU A 75 3.45 14.27 -12.41
N THR A 76 3.94 14.46 -13.64
CA THR A 76 3.56 13.63 -14.79
C THR A 76 4.78 13.11 -15.53
N LEU A 77 4.77 11.82 -15.88
CA LEU A 77 5.69 11.24 -16.87
C LEU A 77 5.02 11.31 -18.24
N ALA A 78 5.67 11.99 -19.19
CA ALA A 78 5.19 12.14 -20.55
C ALA A 78 6.09 11.38 -21.53
N PHE A 79 5.49 10.72 -22.51
CA PHE A 79 6.20 10.06 -23.61
C PHE A 79 5.32 10.00 -24.86
N HIS A 80 5.94 9.88 -26.03
CA HIS A 80 5.27 9.78 -27.32
C HIS A 80 5.37 8.36 -27.87
N VAL A 81 4.29 7.87 -28.46
CA VAL A 81 4.27 6.63 -29.24
C VAL A 81 4.26 6.99 -30.73
N PRO A 82 5.37 6.77 -31.47
CA PRO A 82 5.45 7.10 -32.89
C PRO A 82 4.45 6.33 -33.75
N GLU A 83 4.13 6.87 -34.93
CA GLU A 83 3.21 6.25 -35.90
C GLU A 83 3.71 4.89 -36.41
N ASN A 84 5.03 4.69 -36.44
CA ASN A 84 5.66 3.45 -36.89
C ASN A 84 6.01 2.48 -35.74
N ALA A 85 5.53 2.74 -34.52
CA ALA A 85 5.76 1.85 -33.39
C ALA A 85 5.13 0.46 -33.64
N ASN A 86 5.92 -0.58 -33.40
CA ASN A 86 5.52 -1.98 -33.45
C ASN A 86 4.83 -2.39 -32.13
N ILE A 87 3.72 -1.72 -31.84
CA ILE A 87 2.83 -1.97 -30.70
C ILE A 87 1.51 -2.54 -31.25
N PRO A 88 0.85 -3.50 -30.57
CA PRO A 88 -0.40 -4.08 -31.03
C PRO A 88 -1.41 -3.02 -31.49
N SER A 89 -1.92 -3.17 -32.72
CA SER A 89 -2.79 -2.17 -33.36
C SER A 89 -4.13 -1.97 -32.65
N ASP A 90 -4.59 -3.00 -31.94
CA ASP A 90 -5.80 -2.95 -31.10
C ASP A 90 -5.64 -2.05 -29.86
N TYR A 91 -4.41 -1.62 -29.52
CA TYR A 91 -4.17 -0.62 -28.48
C TYR A 91 -4.45 0.79 -28.98
N LEU A 92 -4.52 1.01 -30.30
CA LEU A 92 -4.79 2.30 -30.94
C LEU A 92 -3.84 3.42 -30.48
N SER A 93 -2.57 3.07 -30.24
CA SER A 93 -1.60 3.91 -29.55
C SER A 93 -0.69 4.72 -30.47
N GLN A 94 -0.52 4.31 -31.72
CA GLN A 94 0.28 5.03 -32.71
C GLN A 94 -0.11 6.52 -32.78
N GLY A 95 0.88 7.40 -32.81
CA GLY A 95 0.72 8.86 -32.87
C GLY A 95 0.33 9.54 -31.56
N ASN A 96 0.11 8.80 -30.46
CA ASN A 96 -0.37 9.41 -29.22
C ASN A 96 0.74 9.95 -28.32
N ASN A 97 0.49 11.13 -27.73
CA ASN A 97 1.20 11.60 -26.55
C ASN A 97 0.54 11.01 -25.30
N CYS A 98 1.34 10.32 -24.50
CA CYS A 98 0.94 9.58 -23.31
C CYS A 98 1.41 10.24 -22.02
N PHE A 99 0.58 10.16 -21.00
CA PHE A 99 0.78 10.81 -19.71
C PHE A 99 0.48 9.81 -18.58
N ILE A 100 1.40 9.70 -17.64
CA ILE A 100 1.23 8.96 -16.38
C ILE A 100 1.28 9.99 -15.26
N GLU A 101 0.15 10.27 -14.65
CA GLU A 101 0.00 11.28 -13.60
C GLU A 101 0.14 10.62 -12.23
N ILE A 102 1.00 11.16 -11.36
CA ILE A 102 1.19 10.71 -9.99
C ILE A 102 0.31 11.55 -9.07
N ASN A 103 -0.45 10.90 -8.15
CA ASN A 103 -1.24 11.65 -7.18
C ASN A 103 -0.36 12.43 -6.19
N LYS A 104 -0.98 13.36 -5.46
CA LYS A 104 -0.28 14.26 -4.52
C LYS A 104 0.43 13.48 -3.43
N GLU A 105 -0.17 12.36 -3.01
CA GLU A 105 0.34 11.51 -1.94
C GLU A 105 1.46 10.58 -2.42
N GLY A 106 1.68 10.43 -3.74
CA GLY A 106 2.64 9.50 -4.31
C GLY A 106 2.30 8.03 -4.06
N THR A 107 1.02 7.72 -3.84
CA THR A 107 0.51 6.37 -3.51
C THR A 107 -0.18 5.67 -4.69
N GLY A 108 -0.36 6.38 -5.80
CA GLY A 108 -0.92 5.83 -7.03
C GLY A 108 -0.68 6.71 -8.24
N ILE A 109 -1.04 6.16 -9.39
CA ILE A 109 -0.94 6.81 -10.69
C ILE A 109 -2.23 6.68 -11.48
N LYS A 110 -2.43 7.56 -12.46
CA LYS A 110 -3.45 7.39 -13.50
C LYS A 110 -2.86 7.57 -14.88
N VAL A 111 -3.43 6.88 -15.86
CA VAL A 111 -3.10 6.99 -17.28
C VAL A 111 -4.36 7.42 -18.01
N PRO A 112 -4.60 8.72 -18.25
CA PRO A 112 -5.93 9.20 -18.65
C PRO A 112 -6.39 8.69 -20.02
N LYS A 113 -5.49 8.67 -21.01
CA LYS A 113 -5.81 8.24 -22.38
C LYS A 113 -5.88 6.73 -22.46
N ARG A 114 -7.01 6.20 -22.94
CA ARG A 114 -7.26 4.76 -23.12
C ARG A 114 -6.17 4.05 -23.92
N ALA A 115 -5.75 4.62 -25.05
CA ALA A 115 -4.71 4.02 -25.89
C ALA A 115 -3.38 3.87 -25.12
N CYS A 116 -2.95 4.94 -24.43
CA CYS A 116 -1.76 4.93 -23.59
C CYS A 116 -1.87 3.98 -22.40
N LYS A 117 -3.07 3.85 -21.82
CA LYS A 117 -3.36 2.89 -20.74
C LYS A 117 -3.22 1.46 -21.23
N SER A 118 -3.65 1.17 -22.46
CA SER A 118 -3.44 -0.13 -23.10
C SER A 118 -1.98 -0.46 -23.34
N VAL A 119 -1.20 0.52 -23.83
CA VAL A 119 0.25 0.37 -23.96
C VAL A 119 0.89 0.10 -22.61
N ALA A 120 0.62 0.95 -21.61
CA ALA A 120 1.26 0.89 -20.31
C ALA A 120 0.94 -0.41 -19.55
N LEU A 121 -0.29 -0.92 -19.65
CA LEU A 121 -0.71 -2.18 -19.01
C LEU A 121 -0.45 -3.41 -19.87
N ASP A 122 0.02 -3.24 -21.11
CA ASP A 122 0.28 -4.32 -22.06
C ASP A 122 -0.95 -5.22 -22.31
N ARG A 123 -2.12 -4.59 -22.48
CA ARG A 123 -3.38 -5.26 -22.83
C ARG A 123 -4.41 -4.28 -23.36
N VAL A 124 -5.39 -4.77 -24.11
CA VAL A 124 -6.55 -3.96 -24.51
C VAL A 124 -7.35 -3.57 -23.27
N VAL A 125 -7.57 -2.27 -23.09
CA VAL A 125 -8.38 -1.70 -22.01
C VAL A 125 -9.58 -1.05 -22.65
N GLN A 126 -10.79 -1.42 -22.20
CA GLN A 126 -12.04 -0.88 -22.75
C GLN A 126 -12.81 -0.04 -21.74
N ASP A 127 -12.91 -0.51 -20.50
CA ASP A 127 -13.93 -0.04 -19.55
C ASP A 127 -13.35 0.72 -18.35
N LEU A 128 -12.07 1.12 -18.39
CA LEU A 128 -11.46 1.92 -17.33
C LEU A 128 -11.53 3.42 -17.66
N ASP A 129 -12.22 4.17 -16.81
CA ASP A 129 -12.31 5.63 -16.87
C ASP A 129 -10.92 6.28 -16.88
N SER A 130 -10.79 7.41 -17.59
CA SER A 130 -9.67 8.34 -17.54
C SER A 130 -9.23 8.73 -16.13
N ASP A 131 -10.15 8.81 -15.17
CA ASP A 131 -9.85 9.14 -13.77
C ASP A 131 -9.59 7.92 -12.86
N TYR A 132 -9.43 6.74 -13.46
CA TYR A 132 -9.09 5.52 -12.72
C TYR A 132 -7.67 5.57 -12.16
N TRP A 133 -7.55 5.55 -10.83
CA TRP A 133 -6.28 5.47 -10.12
C TRP A 133 -5.84 4.03 -9.90
N PHE A 134 -4.60 3.72 -10.28
CA PHE A 134 -3.92 2.48 -9.91
C PHE A 134 -3.00 2.76 -8.72
N TYR A 135 -3.28 2.14 -7.58
CA TYR A 135 -2.50 2.29 -6.36
C TYR A 135 -1.29 1.34 -6.34
N PHE A 136 -0.18 1.79 -5.77
CA PHE A 136 1.04 0.98 -5.59
C PHE A 136 0.91 -0.03 -4.46
N ASN A 137 1.75 -1.07 -4.46
CA ASN A 137 1.81 -1.94 -3.30
C ASN A 137 2.44 -1.21 -2.10
N ALA A 138 2.03 -1.57 -0.89
CA ALA A 138 2.48 -0.87 0.31
C ALA A 138 4.00 -1.04 0.57
N ASP A 139 4.60 -2.15 0.15
CA ASP A 139 6.03 -2.44 0.23
C ASP A 139 6.86 -1.67 -0.81
N GLU A 140 6.26 -1.20 -1.89
CA GLU A 140 6.88 -0.31 -2.88
C GLU A 140 6.90 1.15 -2.41
N LEU A 141 6.14 1.47 -1.36
CA LEU A 141 6.03 2.80 -0.79
C LEU A 141 6.93 2.92 0.43
N THR A 142 7.87 3.87 0.40
CA THR A 142 8.64 4.19 1.61
C THR A 142 7.79 5.05 2.53
N TYR A 143 7.26 4.43 3.57
CA TYR A 143 6.62 5.09 4.69
C TYR A 143 7.65 5.48 5.74
N VAL A 144 7.65 6.76 6.13
CA VAL A 144 8.47 7.24 7.24
C VAL A 144 7.59 7.22 8.48
N PRO A 145 7.90 6.40 9.51
CA PRO A 145 7.13 6.40 10.75
C PRO A 145 7.07 7.79 11.37
N TYR A 146 5.91 8.17 11.90
CA TYR A 146 5.77 9.43 12.62
C TYR A 146 6.54 9.36 13.94
N ASP A 147 7.40 10.35 14.18
CA ASP A 147 7.99 10.56 15.50
C ASP A 147 7.01 11.37 16.36
N PHE A 148 6.00 10.69 16.93
CA PHE A 148 4.96 11.32 17.75
C PHE A 148 5.51 12.10 18.95
N ALA A 149 6.74 11.80 19.41
CA ALA A 149 7.41 12.55 20.47
C ALA A 149 7.87 13.95 20.03
N LYS A 150 8.08 14.17 18.72
CA LYS A 150 8.47 15.47 18.14
C LYS A 150 7.29 16.30 17.65
N LEU A 151 6.09 15.71 17.55
CA LEU A 151 4.91 16.37 17.02
C LEU A 151 4.14 17.12 18.12
N ASN A 152 3.70 18.34 17.82
CA ASN A 152 2.78 19.06 18.70
C ASN A 152 1.36 18.44 18.64
N ASP A 153 0.50 18.80 19.61
CA ASP A 153 -0.84 18.22 19.73
C ASP A 153 -1.67 18.38 18.45
N LYS A 154 -1.62 19.56 17.82
CA LYS A 154 -2.35 19.84 16.58
C LYS A 154 -1.90 18.93 15.44
N GLN A 155 -0.59 18.77 15.24
CA GLN A 155 -0.04 17.91 14.19
C GLN A 155 -0.47 16.44 14.38
N ARG A 156 -0.41 15.94 15.61
CA ARG A 156 -0.83 14.57 15.93
C ARG A 156 -2.31 14.34 15.64
N VAL A 157 -3.15 15.29 16.06
CA VAL A 157 -4.59 15.25 15.79
C VAL A 157 -4.87 15.31 14.29
N ASP A 158 -4.24 16.22 13.56
CA ASP A 158 -4.44 16.39 12.12
C ASP A 158 -4.05 15.12 11.34
N ILE A 159 -2.92 14.49 11.69
CA ILE A 159 -2.46 13.22 11.09
C ILE A 159 -3.47 12.10 11.34
N GLY A 160 -3.89 11.93 12.60
CA GLY A 160 -4.85 10.90 12.98
C GLY A 160 -6.22 11.08 12.31
N VAL A 161 -6.72 12.32 12.26
CA VAL A 161 -7.99 12.67 11.59
C VAL A 161 -7.90 12.43 10.09
N ALA A 162 -6.80 12.82 9.44
CA ALA A 162 -6.60 12.59 8.01
C ALA A 162 -6.58 11.09 7.68
N TYR A 163 -5.88 10.29 8.48
CA TYR A 163 -5.82 8.84 8.32
C TYR A 163 -7.21 8.18 8.47
N LEU A 164 -7.95 8.53 9.53
CA LEU A 164 -9.31 8.02 9.74
C LEU A 164 -10.27 8.45 8.63
N LYS A 165 -10.17 9.69 8.16
CA LYS A 165 -10.97 10.19 7.06
C LYS A 165 -10.69 9.40 5.77
N LYS A 166 -9.41 9.23 5.43
CA LYS A 166 -8.99 8.44 4.25
C LYS A 166 -9.56 7.02 4.31
N MET A 167 -9.44 6.35 5.45
CA MET A 167 -9.98 5.01 5.66
C MET A 167 -11.51 4.98 5.48
N GLN A 168 -12.23 5.94 6.08
CA GLN A 168 -13.67 6.04 5.95
C GLN A 168 -14.10 6.28 4.50
N ASP A 169 -13.43 7.17 3.78
CA ASP A 169 -13.72 7.49 2.38
C ASP A 169 -13.56 6.23 1.50
N ILE A 170 -12.47 5.47 1.68
CA ILE A 170 -12.20 4.23 0.95
C ILE A 170 -13.26 3.16 1.24
N VAL A 171 -13.61 2.97 2.51
CA VAL A 171 -14.65 2.01 2.92
C VAL A 171 -16.00 2.38 2.29
N GLN A 172 -16.37 3.67 2.29
CA GLN A 172 -17.61 4.12 1.68
C GLN A 172 -17.60 3.97 0.16
N MET A 173 -16.48 4.28 -0.49
CA MET A 173 -16.29 4.10 -1.93
C MET A 173 -16.56 2.63 -2.33
N VAL A 174 -15.99 1.68 -1.60
CA VAL A 174 -16.23 0.24 -1.84
C VAL A 174 -17.69 -0.15 -1.61
N LYS A 175 -18.31 0.32 -0.52
CA LYS A 175 -19.70 -0.01 -0.19
C LYS A 175 -20.70 0.53 -1.20
N GLN A 176 -20.41 1.67 -1.81
CA GLN A 176 -21.29 2.35 -2.76
C GLN A 176 -21.06 1.90 -4.21
N LYS A 177 -19.96 1.18 -4.48
CA LYS A 177 -19.62 0.75 -5.83
C LYS A 177 -20.55 -0.34 -6.34
N THR A 178 -21.11 -0.11 -7.52
CA THR A 178 -22.05 -1.02 -8.20
C THR A 178 -21.49 -1.57 -9.52
N ASP A 179 -20.54 -0.87 -10.12
CA ASP A 179 -19.93 -1.13 -11.43
C ASP A 179 -18.54 -1.79 -11.27
N TRP A 180 -18.52 -2.98 -10.68
CA TRP A 180 -17.28 -3.72 -10.41
C TRP A 180 -16.57 -4.20 -11.68
N GLN A 181 -15.30 -3.84 -11.82
CA GLN A 181 -14.39 -4.27 -12.87
C GLN A 181 -13.34 -5.25 -12.32
N PRO A 182 -12.78 -6.15 -13.15
CA PRO A 182 -11.73 -7.08 -12.71
C PRO A 182 -10.52 -6.39 -12.06
N ASP A 183 -10.18 -5.19 -12.51
CA ASP A 183 -9.04 -4.41 -11.99
C ASP A 183 -9.27 -3.80 -10.61
N ASP A 184 -10.54 -3.65 -10.21
CA ASP A 184 -10.88 -3.11 -8.89
C ASP A 184 -10.39 -4.00 -7.76
N PHE A 185 -10.48 -5.32 -7.94
CA PHE A 185 -10.11 -6.29 -6.90
C PHE A 185 -8.64 -6.17 -6.47
N PRO A 186 -7.64 -6.27 -7.38
CA PRO A 186 -6.25 -6.05 -7.00
C PRO A 186 -5.98 -4.61 -6.58
N ASN A 187 -6.67 -3.62 -7.16
CA ASN A 187 -6.45 -2.22 -6.85
C ASN A 187 -6.89 -1.84 -5.42
N TYR A 188 -8.10 -2.21 -5.02
CA TYR A 188 -8.56 -2.05 -3.64
C TYR A 188 -7.75 -2.90 -2.67
N SER A 189 -7.30 -4.10 -3.08
CA SER A 189 -6.40 -4.90 -2.24
C SER A 189 -5.11 -4.16 -1.90
N ARG A 190 -4.52 -3.44 -2.86
CA ARG A 190 -3.37 -2.57 -2.62
C ARG A 190 -3.73 -1.43 -1.67
N LEU A 191 -4.83 -0.74 -1.94
CA LEU A 191 -5.28 0.41 -1.13
C LEU A 191 -5.55 0.03 0.34
N PHE A 192 -6.19 -1.10 0.61
CA PHE A 192 -6.40 -1.59 1.98
C PHE A 192 -5.10 -2.02 2.68
N ARG A 193 -4.15 -2.61 1.94
CA ARG A 193 -2.81 -2.88 2.49
C ARG A 193 -2.03 -1.60 2.80
N GLN A 194 -2.22 -0.54 2.01
CA GLN A 194 -1.66 0.78 2.34
C GLN A 194 -2.23 1.29 3.66
N LEU A 195 -3.56 1.21 3.87
CA LEU A 195 -4.19 1.59 5.14
C LEU A 195 -3.62 0.81 6.33
N GLU A 196 -3.43 -0.50 6.19
CA GLU A 196 -2.78 -1.31 7.23
C GLU A 196 -1.34 -0.84 7.52
N SER A 197 -0.55 -0.57 6.48
CA SER A 197 0.83 -0.10 6.60
C SER A 197 0.90 1.29 7.26
N GLU A 198 0.02 2.20 6.87
CA GLU A 198 -0.11 3.52 7.49
C GLU A 198 -0.52 3.41 8.97
N GLY A 199 -1.43 2.51 9.30
CA GLY A 199 -1.83 2.23 10.68
C GLY A 199 -0.67 1.78 11.56
N LYS A 200 0.31 1.03 11.02
CA LYS A 200 1.50 0.60 11.77
C LYS A 200 2.37 1.77 12.21
N GLN A 201 2.32 2.92 11.53
CA GLN A 201 3.10 4.10 11.89
C GLN A 201 2.64 4.78 13.19
N PHE A 202 1.43 4.46 13.68
CA PHE A 202 0.89 4.99 14.94
C PHE A 202 1.46 4.30 16.19
N VAL A 203 2.20 3.21 16.02
CA VAL A 203 2.73 2.41 17.12
C VAL A 203 4.25 2.32 16.98
N MET A 204 4.98 2.67 18.04
CA MET A 204 6.43 2.45 18.08
C MET A 204 6.73 1.01 18.44
N GLU A 205 7.73 0.44 17.78
CA GLU A 205 8.20 -0.91 18.06
C GLU A 205 8.72 -1.01 19.51
N GLY A 206 8.26 -2.03 20.25
CA GLY A 206 8.62 -2.25 21.65
C GLY A 206 7.71 -1.59 22.69
N ASP A 207 6.73 -0.77 22.28
CA ASP A 207 5.73 -0.24 23.20
C ASP A 207 4.66 -1.30 23.51
N MET A 208 4.55 -1.67 24.79
CA MET A 208 3.57 -2.66 25.25
C MET A 208 2.14 -2.08 25.28
N PHE A 209 1.99 -0.77 25.44
CA PHE A 209 0.69 -0.08 25.56
C PHE A 209 0.68 1.20 24.72
N PRO A 210 0.71 1.09 23.39
CA PRO A 210 0.81 2.25 22.53
C PRO A 210 -0.44 3.13 22.64
N ALA A 211 -0.21 4.43 22.85
CA ALA A 211 -1.26 5.42 23.05
C ALA A 211 -2.23 5.55 21.85
N TYR A 212 -1.82 5.10 20.66
CA TYR A 212 -2.61 5.09 19.42
C TYR A 212 -2.82 3.67 18.87
N GLY A 213 -2.82 2.66 19.74
CA GLY A 213 -2.96 1.25 19.36
C GLY A 213 -4.22 0.95 18.53
N ALA A 214 -5.33 1.63 18.80
CA ALA A 214 -6.55 1.44 18.04
C ALA A 214 -6.43 1.93 16.60
N CYS A 215 -5.54 2.89 16.29
CA CYS A 215 -5.32 3.36 14.92
C CYS A 215 -4.64 2.31 14.04
N ARG A 216 -3.68 1.58 14.63
CA ARG A 216 -3.11 0.38 14.01
C ARG A 216 -4.18 -0.69 13.79
N MET A 217 -5.00 -0.96 14.80
CA MET A 217 -6.06 -1.96 14.70
C MET A 217 -7.13 -1.57 13.67
N ALA A 218 -7.46 -0.29 13.53
CA ALA A 218 -8.41 0.19 12.53
C ALA A 218 -7.94 -0.14 11.10
N GLY A 219 -6.66 0.08 10.79
CA GLY A 219 -6.08 -0.25 9.49
C GLY A 219 -6.06 -1.75 9.22
N ALA A 220 -5.63 -2.53 10.21
CA ALA A 220 -5.61 -3.99 10.12
C ALA A 220 -7.03 -4.57 9.93
N ASN A 221 -8.01 -4.08 10.69
CA ASN A 221 -9.39 -4.55 10.58
C ASN A 221 -10.06 -4.09 9.28
N ALA A 222 -9.73 -2.92 8.75
CA ALA A 222 -10.20 -2.48 7.44
C ALA A 222 -9.66 -3.40 6.32
N GLN A 223 -8.36 -3.74 6.37
CA GLN A 223 -7.75 -4.69 5.46
C GLN A 223 -8.36 -6.10 5.59
N GLN A 224 -8.57 -6.56 6.82
CA GLN A 224 -9.21 -7.86 7.08
C GLN A 224 -10.66 -7.89 6.58
N TRP A 225 -11.41 -6.79 6.74
CA TRP A 225 -12.76 -6.67 6.19
C TRP A 225 -12.77 -6.79 4.67
N TRP A 226 -11.86 -6.10 3.97
CA TRP A 226 -11.69 -6.25 2.53
C TRP A 226 -11.32 -7.69 2.12
N SER A 227 -10.28 -8.27 2.72
CA SER A 227 -9.86 -9.64 2.43
C SER A 227 -10.97 -10.66 2.67
N THR A 228 -11.78 -10.45 3.71
CA THR A 228 -12.93 -11.30 4.01
C THR A 228 -13.95 -11.24 2.88
N GLN A 229 -14.32 -10.04 2.40
CA GLN A 229 -15.23 -9.89 1.26
C GLN A 229 -14.74 -10.69 0.04
N ILE A 230 -13.44 -10.59 -0.29
CA ILE A 230 -12.85 -11.30 -1.43
C ILE A 230 -12.88 -12.82 -1.23
N SER A 231 -12.45 -13.29 -0.05
CA SER A 231 -12.45 -14.72 0.26
C SER A 231 -13.86 -15.34 0.27
N SER A 232 -14.87 -14.53 0.58
CA SER A 232 -16.27 -14.94 0.66
C SER A 232 -17.01 -14.90 -0.68
N LEU A 233 -16.41 -14.40 -1.78
CA LEU A 233 -17.10 -14.27 -3.07
C LEU A 233 -17.73 -15.58 -3.55
N LYS A 234 -17.03 -16.71 -3.39
CA LYS A 234 -17.52 -18.03 -3.77
C LYS A 234 -18.76 -18.46 -2.97
N ASP A 235 -18.76 -18.15 -1.67
CA ASP A 235 -19.88 -18.49 -0.80
C ASP A 235 -21.06 -17.56 -1.03
N LEU A 236 -20.80 -16.27 -1.30
CA LEU A 236 -21.83 -15.28 -1.68
C LEU A 236 -22.50 -15.60 -3.02
N SER A 237 -21.78 -16.23 -3.96
CA SER A 237 -22.35 -16.70 -5.23
C SER A 237 -22.99 -18.09 -5.14
N SER A 238 -23.09 -18.68 -3.95
CA SER A 238 -23.65 -20.02 -3.78
C SER A 238 -25.18 -20.00 -3.74
N ASN A 239 -25.81 -21.09 -4.23
CA ASN A 239 -27.24 -21.33 -4.05
C ASN A 239 -27.59 -21.85 -2.63
N ASP A 240 -26.58 -22.13 -1.80
CA ASP A 240 -26.76 -22.56 -0.41
C ASP A 240 -26.93 -21.35 0.51
N HIS A 241 -28.17 -21.10 0.94
CA HIS A 241 -28.50 -20.00 1.84
C HIS A 241 -27.68 -20.00 3.14
N GLN A 242 -27.31 -21.17 3.68
CA GLN A 242 -26.52 -21.21 4.91
C GLN A 242 -25.09 -20.71 4.70
N ARG A 243 -24.51 -20.97 3.51
CA ARG A 243 -23.18 -20.45 3.15
C ARG A 243 -23.22 -18.95 2.94
N VAL A 244 -24.24 -18.45 2.24
CA VAL A 244 -24.45 -17.02 2.03
C VAL A 244 -24.59 -16.31 3.38
N ASP A 245 -25.45 -16.82 4.28
CA ASP A 245 -25.67 -16.23 5.61
C ASP A 245 -24.39 -16.25 6.47
N ALA A 246 -23.62 -17.34 6.42
CA ALA A 246 -22.36 -17.45 7.15
C ALA A 246 -21.33 -16.43 6.64
N ALA A 247 -21.21 -16.28 5.32
CA ALA A 247 -20.33 -15.29 4.69
C ALA A 247 -20.73 -13.85 5.06
N LEU A 248 -22.02 -13.52 4.98
CA LEU A 248 -22.52 -12.18 5.36
C LEU A 248 -22.26 -11.86 6.84
N LYS A 249 -22.46 -12.83 7.74
CA LYS A 249 -22.14 -12.66 9.17
C LYS A 249 -20.65 -12.41 9.39
N LEU A 250 -19.77 -13.13 8.69
CA LEU A 250 -18.33 -12.94 8.79
C LEU A 250 -17.91 -11.55 8.30
N ILE A 251 -18.41 -11.13 7.13
CA ILE A 251 -18.15 -9.79 6.58
C ILE A 251 -18.63 -8.70 7.55
N LYS A 252 -19.85 -8.84 8.10
CA LYS A 252 -20.40 -7.88 9.06
C LYS A 252 -19.54 -7.79 10.33
N ARG A 253 -19.10 -8.92 10.87
CA ARG A 253 -18.22 -8.96 12.05
C ARG A 253 -16.91 -8.20 11.82
N GLN A 254 -16.30 -8.37 10.65
CA GLN A 254 -15.05 -7.68 10.32
C GLN A 254 -15.28 -6.17 10.12
N TYR A 255 -16.40 -5.79 9.49
CA TYR A 255 -16.79 -4.39 9.40
C TYR A 255 -16.98 -3.75 10.78
N ASP A 256 -17.64 -4.46 11.70
CA ASP A 256 -17.86 -3.97 13.06
C ASP A 256 -16.55 -3.82 13.83
N SER A 257 -15.63 -4.77 13.68
CA SER A 257 -14.29 -4.71 14.27
C SER A 257 -13.50 -3.50 13.76
N TYR A 258 -13.58 -3.23 12.44
CA TYR A 258 -13.03 -2.01 11.85
C TYR A 258 -13.66 -0.75 12.46
N HIS A 259 -14.99 -0.70 12.50
CA HIS A 259 -15.72 0.47 12.97
C HIS A 259 -15.42 0.79 14.44
N GLU A 260 -15.45 -0.22 15.31
CA GLU A 260 -15.10 -0.10 16.73
C GLU A 260 -13.66 0.40 16.93
N SER A 261 -12.72 -0.12 16.13
CA SER A 261 -11.32 0.32 16.19
C SER A 261 -11.15 1.75 15.67
N ALA A 262 -11.86 2.15 14.62
CA ALA A 262 -11.83 3.51 14.09
C ALA A 262 -12.41 4.53 15.10
N VAL A 263 -13.52 4.18 15.78
CA VAL A 263 -14.10 5.00 16.86
C VAL A 263 -13.13 5.11 18.04
N SER A 264 -12.49 4.01 18.42
CA SER A 264 -11.50 3.99 19.51
C SER A 264 -10.26 4.82 19.16
N CYS A 265 -9.75 4.69 17.93
CA CYS A 265 -8.66 5.51 17.41
C CYS A 265 -9.01 7.01 17.45
N ALA A 266 -10.23 7.39 17.05
CA ALA A 266 -10.67 8.79 17.11
C ALA A 266 -10.70 9.34 18.55
N LYS A 267 -10.97 8.49 19.54
CA LYS A 267 -10.89 8.85 20.97
C LYS A 267 -9.44 8.97 21.42
N GLU A 268 -8.61 7.98 21.11
CA GLU A 268 -7.17 7.96 21.43
C GLU A 268 -6.45 9.17 20.87
N ILE A 269 -6.64 9.52 19.59
CA ILE A 269 -6.00 10.68 18.96
C ILE A 269 -6.27 11.99 19.72
N ARG A 270 -7.44 12.13 20.35
CA ARG A 270 -7.84 13.34 21.08
C ARG A 270 -7.39 13.34 22.54
N GLN A 271 -7.11 12.17 23.10
CA GLN A 271 -6.91 11.98 24.55
C GLN A 271 -5.49 11.54 24.90
N ALA A 272 -4.76 10.98 23.95
CA ALA A 272 -3.42 10.45 24.15
C ALA A 272 -2.42 11.60 24.42
N PRO A 273 -1.77 11.60 25.59
CA PRO A 273 -0.61 12.45 25.80
C PRO A 273 0.54 11.98 24.89
N PRO A 274 1.51 12.85 24.55
CA PRO A 274 2.72 12.41 23.87
C PRO A 274 3.44 11.34 24.70
N VAL A 275 4.20 10.47 24.02
CA VAL A 275 4.97 9.39 24.67
C VAL A 275 5.80 9.95 25.82
N GLU A 276 5.79 9.23 26.94
CA GLU A 276 6.43 9.61 28.20
C GLU A 276 7.84 10.15 27.96
N LYS A 277 8.12 11.30 28.59
CA LYS A 277 9.48 11.84 28.69
C LYS A 277 10.36 10.72 29.21
N LYS A 278 11.48 10.42 28.51
CA LYS A 278 12.45 9.44 29.02
C LYS A 278 12.77 9.82 30.46
N MET A 279 12.65 8.89 31.39
CA MET A 279 12.91 9.16 32.81
C MET A 279 14.26 8.54 33.19
N GLU A 280 15.06 9.25 33.99
CA GLU A 280 16.23 8.71 34.67
C GLU A 280 15.95 8.55 36.16
N VAL A 281 16.54 7.52 36.77
CA VAL A 281 16.50 7.35 38.22
C VAL A 281 17.68 8.09 38.84
N LEU A 282 17.38 9.08 39.66
CA LEU A 282 18.37 9.87 40.39
C LEU A 282 18.41 9.50 41.88
N PRO A 283 19.59 9.62 42.52
CA PRO A 283 19.73 9.40 43.95
C PRO A 283 18.95 10.46 44.77
N PRO A 284 18.72 10.19 46.07
CA PRO A 284 18.06 11.15 46.94
C PRO A 284 18.87 12.44 47.12
N THR A 285 18.16 13.55 47.31
CA THR A 285 18.73 14.88 47.59
C THR A 285 18.91 15.08 49.09
N LEU A 286 19.87 15.93 49.48
CA LEU A 286 20.16 16.20 50.90
C LEU A 286 18.96 16.76 51.68
N ASP A 287 18.05 17.45 51.01
CA ASP A 287 16.85 18.06 51.60
C ASP A 287 15.56 17.27 51.31
N ASN A 288 15.68 16.07 50.74
CA ASN A 288 14.56 15.21 50.30
C ASN A 288 13.56 15.92 49.37
N LYS A 289 13.97 16.97 48.66
CA LYS A 289 13.15 17.63 47.64
C LYS A 289 13.42 17.07 46.25
N PRO A 290 12.45 17.12 45.32
CA PRO A 290 12.65 16.64 43.96
C PRO A 290 13.84 17.36 43.30
N PRO A 291 14.79 16.62 42.66
CA PRO A 291 15.96 17.19 42.02
C PRO A 291 15.65 18.27 40.96
N ARG A 292 14.52 18.12 40.27
CA ARG A 292 13.99 19.07 39.28
C ARG A 292 12.49 18.93 39.11
N ALA A 293 11.88 19.90 38.42
CA ALA A 293 10.44 19.89 38.13
C ALA A 293 10.04 18.64 37.32
N GLY A 294 8.96 17.98 37.76
CA GLY A 294 8.45 16.76 37.13
C GLY A 294 9.06 15.45 37.62
N CYS A 295 9.96 15.47 38.62
CA CYS A 295 10.44 14.24 39.26
C CYS A 295 9.40 13.63 40.20
N LEU A 296 9.25 12.31 40.17
CA LEU A 296 8.40 11.52 41.06
C LEU A 296 9.27 10.72 42.03
N MET A 297 8.85 10.67 43.31
CA MET A 297 9.55 9.88 44.33
C MET A 297 9.28 8.38 44.13
N ILE A 298 10.32 7.56 44.19
CA ILE A 298 10.27 6.09 44.13
C ILE A 298 10.67 5.55 45.50
N PHE A 299 9.84 4.67 46.05
CA PHE A 299 10.19 3.87 47.22
C PHE A 299 10.81 2.55 46.75
N THR A 300 12.06 2.32 47.12
CA THR A 300 12.73 1.04 46.85
C THR A 300 12.46 0.05 48.00
N PRO A 301 12.57 -1.28 47.77
CA PRO A 301 12.35 -2.30 48.80
C PRO A 301 13.23 -2.17 50.05
N ASP A 302 14.35 -1.44 49.94
CA ASP A 302 15.29 -1.18 51.04
C ASP A 302 14.97 0.12 51.79
N ASP A 303 13.76 0.68 51.65
CA ASP A 303 13.33 1.99 52.17
C ASP A 303 14.21 3.17 51.72
N LYS A 304 15.03 3.00 50.68
CA LYS A 304 15.82 4.10 50.11
C LYS A 304 14.97 4.90 49.14
N ILE A 305 14.97 6.22 49.34
CA ILE A 305 14.31 7.18 48.46
C ILE A 305 15.13 7.31 47.19
N SER A 306 14.50 7.15 46.02
CA SER A 306 15.07 7.52 44.71
C SER A 306 14.08 8.42 43.96
N TRP A 307 14.52 9.06 42.88
CA TRP A 307 13.67 9.96 42.09
C TRP A 307 13.60 9.50 40.64
N SER A 308 12.41 9.28 40.09
CA SER A 308 12.18 9.13 38.65
C SER A 308 12.03 10.53 38.05
N CYS A 309 12.97 10.96 37.21
CA CYS A 309 13.03 12.33 36.70
C CYS A 309 13.06 12.37 35.17
N PRO A 310 12.33 13.29 34.50
CA PRO A 310 12.40 13.41 33.05
C PRO A 310 13.79 13.85 32.60
N ILE A 311 14.42 13.07 31.72
CA ILE A 311 15.65 13.38 30.99
C ILE A 311 15.33 14.54 30.05
N ASN A 312 16.08 15.64 30.19
CA ASN A 312 15.97 16.81 29.32
C ASN A 312 16.59 16.53 27.95
#